data_AF-A0A973GTG5-F1
#
_entry.id   AF-A0A973GTG5-F1
#
_cell.length_a   1.000
_cell.length_b   1.000
_cell.length_c   1.000
_cell.angle_alpha   90.00
_cell.angle_beta   90.00
_cell.angle_gamma   90.00
#
_symmetry.space_group_name_H-M   'P 1'
#
loop_
_entity.id
_entity.type
_entity.pdbx_description
1 polymer ?
#
loop_
_entity_poly.entity_id
_entity_poly.type
_entity_poly.pdbx_seq_one_letter_code
_entity_poly.pdbx_strand_id
1 'polypeptide(L)'
;MIYTKDHKTPDMFDQFPFLGPKRKQRIEASWAKIFREHILPTLPVERVFSKYDPVMGPPTKELYAMLGLMVIQQMHDLTNEEAVDQFAYNLQWHYALNITSTVDADAYVSPKTLWTMRNVLTQVRR
;
A
#
# COMPACT_ATOMS: atom_id res chain seq x y z
N MET A 1 12.65 12.31 1.87
CA MET A 1 11.58 12.62 2.83
C MET A 1 10.68 11.40 2.91
N ILE A 2 10.56 10.80 4.09
CA ILE A 2 9.70 9.63 4.31
C ILE A 2 8.24 10.09 4.31
N TYR A 3 7.41 9.46 3.51
CA TYR A 3 5.96 9.61 3.56
C TYR A 3 5.32 8.31 4.08
N THR A 4 4.70 8.39 5.25
CA THR A 4 3.94 7.31 5.88
C THR A 4 2.63 7.88 6.42
N LYS A 5 1.51 7.22 6.11
CA LYS A 5 0.22 7.53 6.75
C LYS A 5 0.14 6.82 8.09
N ASP A 6 -0.57 7.40 9.04
CA ASP A 6 -0.91 6.70 10.28
C ASP A 6 -2.04 5.71 9.98
N HIS A 7 -1.71 4.42 9.99
CA HIS A 7 -2.68 3.33 9.82
C HIS A 7 -3.11 2.70 11.16
N LYS A 8 -2.62 3.21 12.30
CA LYS A 8 -2.93 2.69 13.64
C LYS A 8 -4.13 3.42 14.26
N THR A 9 -4.33 4.68 13.90
CA THR A 9 -5.49 5.46 14.33
C THR A 9 -6.68 5.21 13.39
N PRO A 10 -7.88 4.87 13.91
CA PRO A 10 -9.07 4.75 13.07
C PRO A 10 -9.41 6.08 12.39
N ASP A 11 -9.79 6.01 11.11
CA ASP A 11 -10.19 7.19 10.36
C ASP A 11 -11.45 7.82 10.97
N MET A 12 -11.39 9.12 11.29
CA MET A 12 -12.54 9.86 11.82
C MET A 12 -13.69 10.02 10.79
N PHE A 13 -13.36 9.88 9.49
CA PHE A 13 -14.29 10.00 8.37
C PHE A 13 -14.18 8.79 7.45
N ASP A 14 -15.28 8.43 6.77
CA ASP A 14 -15.26 7.37 5.76
C ASP A 14 -14.32 7.77 4.61
N GLN A 15 -13.20 7.06 4.49
CA GLN A 15 -12.19 7.30 3.46
C GLN A 15 -12.63 6.82 2.06
N PHE A 16 -13.72 6.05 1.96
CA PHE A 16 -14.24 5.54 0.69
C PHE A 16 -15.72 5.92 0.51
N PRO A 17 -16.08 7.22 0.55
CA PRO A 17 -17.48 7.67 0.57
C PRO A 17 -18.24 7.33 -0.72
N PHE A 18 -17.53 7.03 -1.80
CA PHE A 18 -18.09 6.60 -3.08
C PHE A 18 -18.51 5.12 -3.12
N LEU A 19 -18.22 4.34 -2.07
CA LEU A 19 -18.68 2.96 -1.92
C LEU A 19 -20.11 2.92 -1.36
N GLY A 20 -21.09 2.70 -2.24
CA GLY A 20 -22.47 2.44 -1.80
C GLY A 20 -22.58 1.20 -0.89
N PRO A 21 -23.65 1.08 -0.06
CA PRO A 21 -23.72 0.11 1.05
C PRO A 21 -23.45 -1.34 0.66
N LYS A 22 -24.00 -1.79 -0.48
CA LYS A 22 -23.79 -3.17 -0.97
C LYS A 22 -22.32 -3.43 -1.35
N ARG A 23 -21.64 -2.47 -1.97
CA ARG A 23 -20.22 -2.60 -2.34
C ARG A 23 -19.34 -2.57 -1.10
N LYS A 24 -19.68 -1.72 -0.13
CA LYS A 24 -19.01 -1.65 1.18
C LYS A 24 -19.12 -2.97 1.94
N GLN A 25 -20.31 -3.56 2.02
CA GLN A 25 -20.49 -4.88 2.63
C GLN A 25 -19.63 -5.96 1.95
N ARG A 26 -19.56 -5.96 0.61
CA ARG A 26 -18.75 -6.95 -0.12
C ARG A 26 -17.25 -6.76 0.07
N ILE A 27 -16.74 -5.53 0.11
CA ILE A 27 -15.31 -5.27 0.34
C ILE A 27 -14.92 -5.58 1.78
N GLU A 28 -15.80 -5.27 2.74
CA GLU A 28 -15.60 -5.57 4.15
C GLU A 28 -15.63 -7.08 4.45
N ALA A 29 -16.38 -7.86 3.67
CA ALA A 29 -16.38 -9.32 3.75
C ALA A 29 -15.23 -9.98 2.96
N SER A 30 -14.33 -9.20 2.36
CA SER A 30 -13.24 -9.71 1.51
C SER A 30 -11.88 -9.72 2.23
N TRP A 31 -10.89 -10.33 1.59
CA TRP A 31 -9.49 -10.32 2.04
C TRP A 31 -8.95 -8.90 2.28
N ALA A 32 -9.46 -7.90 1.55
CA ALA A 32 -8.99 -6.53 1.63
C ALA A 32 -9.18 -5.92 3.03
N LYS A 33 -10.28 -6.26 3.72
CA LYS A 33 -10.51 -5.79 5.10
C LYS A 33 -9.52 -6.40 6.08
N ILE A 34 -9.34 -7.71 6.01
CA ILE A 34 -8.37 -8.42 6.86
C ILE A 34 -6.97 -7.84 6.64
N PHE A 35 -6.59 -7.60 5.37
CA PHE A 35 -5.31 -7.00 5.05
C PHE A 35 -5.16 -5.60 5.66
N ARG A 36 -6.14 -4.72 5.46
CA ARG A 36 -6.11 -3.34 5.98
C ARG A 36 -6.04 -3.28 7.50
N GLU A 37 -6.85 -4.09 8.19
CA GLU A 37 -7.01 -3.99 9.65
C GLU A 37 -5.93 -4.75 10.43
N HIS A 38 -5.39 -5.84 9.87
CA HIS A 38 -4.50 -6.74 10.60
C HIS A 38 -3.10 -6.89 10.02
N ILE A 39 -2.94 -6.75 8.70
CA ILE A 39 -1.63 -6.95 8.06
C ILE A 39 -0.93 -5.61 7.88
N LEU A 40 -1.58 -4.64 7.22
CA LEU A 40 -1.01 -3.34 6.90
C LEU A 40 -0.36 -2.65 8.13
N PRO A 41 -1.02 -2.54 9.31
CA PRO A 41 -0.44 -1.83 10.46
C PRO A 41 0.73 -2.56 11.13
N THR A 42 0.94 -3.83 10.79
CA THR A 42 2.01 -4.69 11.35
C THR A 42 3.23 -4.79 10.45
N LEU A 43 3.17 -4.22 9.24
CA LEU A 43 4.28 -4.25 8.31
C LEU A 43 5.51 -3.53 8.89
N PRO A 44 6.71 -4.12 8.80
CA PRO A 44 7.91 -3.58 9.45
C PRO A 44 8.57 -2.47 8.61
N VAL A 45 7.80 -1.43 8.26
CA VAL A 45 8.23 -0.31 7.41
C VAL A 45 9.49 0.36 7.95
N GLU A 46 9.53 0.63 9.25
CA GLU A 46 10.62 1.32 9.91
C GLU A 46 11.91 0.50 9.87
N ARG A 47 11.79 -0.83 9.92
CA ARG A 47 12.94 -1.74 9.81
C ARG A 47 13.46 -1.80 8.37
N VAL A 48 12.55 -1.98 7.41
CA VAL A 48 12.89 -2.16 5.99
C VAL A 48 13.46 -0.89 5.39
N PHE A 49 12.88 0.26 5.73
CA PHE A 49 13.25 1.56 5.18
C PHE A 49 14.06 2.42 6.16
N SER A 50 14.72 1.79 7.14
CA SER A 50 15.59 2.46 8.12
C SER A 50 16.71 3.34 7.53
N LYS A 51 17.10 3.07 6.27
CA LYS A 51 18.11 3.83 5.53
C LYS A 51 17.55 5.06 4.81
N TYR A 52 16.23 5.21 4.73
CA TYR A 52 15.63 6.39 4.14
C TYR A 52 15.69 7.53 5.15
N ASP A 53 16.22 8.67 4.73
CA ASP A 53 16.27 9.84 5.58
C ASP A 53 14.87 10.49 5.65
N PRO A 54 14.34 10.74 6.86
CA PRO A 54 13.02 11.31 7.05
C PRO A 54 12.90 12.73 6.48
N VAL A 55 14.00 13.47 6.38
CA VAL A 55 14.06 14.89 6.02
C VAL A 55 14.70 15.10 4.65
N MET A 56 15.80 14.42 4.35
CA MET A 56 16.63 14.64 3.17
C MET A 56 16.48 13.52 2.13
N GLY A 57 15.67 13.75 1.10
CA GLY A 57 15.58 12.85 -0.06
C GLY A 57 14.32 13.09 -0.88
N PRO A 58 14.19 12.48 -2.07
CA PRO A 58 12.96 12.56 -2.83
C PRO A 58 11.77 12.04 -2.00
N PRO A 59 10.57 12.63 -2.14
CA PRO A 59 9.38 12.14 -1.45
C PRO A 59 9.12 10.69 -1.87
N THR A 60 9.05 9.79 -0.89
CA THR A 60 8.71 8.39 -1.16
C THR A 60 7.22 8.27 -1.47
N LYS A 61 6.84 7.22 -2.21
CA LYS A 61 5.46 6.71 -2.12
C LYS A 61 5.16 6.31 -0.67
N GLU A 62 3.89 6.22 -0.31
CA GLU A 62 3.47 5.80 1.03
C GLU A 62 4.04 4.39 1.32
N LEU A 63 4.94 4.30 2.31
CA LEU A 63 5.80 3.12 2.46
C LEU A 63 5.04 1.87 2.94
N TYR A 64 3.96 2.06 3.71
CA TYR A 64 3.09 0.96 4.11
C TYR A 64 2.36 0.38 2.88
N ALA A 65 1.85 1.23 2.00
CA ALA A 65 1.22 0.83 0.74
C ALA A 65 2.22 0.16 -0.21
N MET A 66 3.48 0.61 -0.24
CA MET A 66 4.53 -0.04 -1.05
C MET A 66 4.93 -1.42 -0.54
N LEU A 67 5.09 -1.59 0.77
CA LEU A 67 5.33 -2.92 1.35
C LEU A 67 4.11 -3.82 1.19
N GLY A 68 2.92 -3.27 1.43
CA GLY A 68 1.66 -3.98 1.27
C GLY A 68 1.44 -4.45 -0.17
N LEU A 69 1.71 -3.59 -1.16
CA LEU A 69 1.71 -3.91 -2.60
C LEU A 69 2.56 -5.15 -2.88
N MET A 70 3.79 -5.21 -2.36
CA MET A 70 4.66 -6.37 -2.57
C MET A 70 4.13 -7.64 -1.90
N VAL A 71 3.52 -7.54 -0.70
CA VAL A 71 2.90 -8.69 -0.02
C VAL A 71 1.68 -9.19 -0.80
N ILE A 72 0.76 -8.30 -1.16
CA ILE A 72 -0.46 -8.64 -1.92
C ILE A 72 -0.08 -9.21 -3.29
N GLN A 73 0.92 -8.64 -3.97
CA GLN A 73 1.44 -9.18 -5.22
C GLN A 73 1.85 -10.64 -5.08
N GLN A 74 2.60 -11.01 -4.03
CA GLN A 74 3.01 -12.39 -3.79
C GLN A 74 1.83 -13.29 -3.39
N MET A 75 0.89 -12.76 -2.60
CA MET A 75 -0.32 -13.48 -2.20
C MET A 75 -1.19 -13.90 -3.40
N HIS A 76 -1.18 -13.10 -4.47
CA HIS A 76 -1.94 -13.35 -5.70
C HIS A 76 -1.09 -13.93 -6.84
N ASP A 77 0.19 -14.20 -6.62
CA ASP A 77 1.14 -14.70 -7.63
C ASP A 77 1.17 -13.84 -8.93
N LEU A 78 1.22 -12.52 -8.76
CA LEU A 78 1.16 -11.56 -9.87
C LEU A 78 2.54 -11.13 -10.37
N THR A 79 2.65 -10.92 -11.69
CA THR A 79 3.77 -10.20 -12.31
C THR A 79 3.83 -8.74 -11.83
N ASN A 80 4.94 -8.04 -12.11
CA ASN A 80 5.07 -6.65 -11.70
C ASN A 80 4.08 -5.74 -12.45
N GLU A 81 3.87 -6.03 -13.73
CA GLU A 81 2.97 -5.32 -14.62
C GLU A 81 1.53 -5.46 -14.12
N GLU A 82 1.09 -6.70 -13.83
CA GLU A 82 -0.23 -6.94 -13.25
C GLU A 82 -0.39 -6.27 -11.89
N ALA A 83 0.61 -6.34 -11.02
CA ALA A 83 0.55 -5.70 -9.71
C ALA A 83 0.44 -4.17 -9.81
N VAL A 84 1.12 -3.55 -10.78
CA VAL A 84 1.00 -2.12 -11.08
C VAL A 84 -0.42 -1.79 -11.53
N ASP A 85 -1.02 -2.59 -12.41
CA ASP A 85 -2.39 -2.38 -12.87
C ASP A 85 -3.40 -2.55 -11.73
N GLN A 86 -3.22 -3.57 -10.87
CA GLN A 86 -4.07 -3.75 -9.70
C GLN A 86 -3.93 -2.56 -8.73
N PHE A 87 -2.71 -2.07 -8.49
CA PHE A 87 -2.48 -0.90 -7.66
C PHE A 87 -3.12 0.36 -8.25
N ALA A 88 -3.11 0.51 -9.59
CA ALA A 88 -3.68 1.66 -10.28
C ALA A 88 -5.22 1.67 -10.26
N TYR A 89 -5.85 0.52 -10.50
CA TYR A 89 -7.27 0.48 -10.87
C TYR A 89 -8.16 -0.32 -9.92
N ASN A 90 -7.59 -1.19 -9.08
CA ASN A 90 -8.39 -2.10 -8.27
C ASN A 90 -8.79 -1.50 -6.91
N LEU A 91 -10.09 -1.33 -6.73
CA LEU A 91 -10.64 -0.78 -5.50
C LEU A 91 -10.43 -1.66 -4.26
N GLN A 92 -10.35 -2.99 -4.40
CA GLN A 92 -9.97 -3.87 -3.29
C GLN A 92 -8.53 -3.60 -2.83
N TRP A 93 -7.64 -3.30 -3.77
CA TRP A 93 -6.25 -2.94 -3.46
C TRP A 93 -6.17 -1.56 -2.82
N HIS A 94 -6.90 -0.58 -3.36
CA HIS A 94 -6.97 0.75 -2.75
C HIS A 94 -7.50 0.67 -1.32
N TYR A 95 -8.54 -0.14 -1.08
CA TYR A 95 -9.07 -0.37 0.26
C TYR A 95 -8.06 -1.08 1.16
N ALA A 96 -7.45 -2.17 0.70
CA ALA A 96 -6.48 -2.96 1.47
C ALA A 96 -5.24 -2.15 1.88
N LEU A 97 -4.76 -1.28 0.98
CA LEU A 97 -3.56 -0.46 1.15
C LEU A 97 -3.85 0.95 1.70
N ASN A 98 -5.10 1.24 2.04
CA ASN A 98 -5.55 2.55 2.51
C ASN A 98 -5.14 3.71 1.55
N ILE A 99 -5.32 3.48 0.25
CA ILE A 99 -5.15 4.48 -0.81
C ILE A 99 -6.49 5.21 -0.96
N THR A 100 -6.52 6.43 -0.44
CA THR A 100 -7.74 7.23 -0.29
C THR A 100 -7.86 8.36 -1.32
N SER A 101 -6.83 8.50 -2.17
CA SER A 101 -6.68 9.56 -3.16
C SER A 101 -6.57 8.96 -4.55
N THR A 102 -7.16 9.61 -5.55
CA THR A 102 -7.15 9.17 -6.95
C THR A 102 -6.06 9.83 -7.78
N VAL A 103 -5.21 10.67 -7.18
CA VAL A 103 -4.11 11.32 -7.91
C VAL A 103 -2.99 10.31 -8.18
N ASP A 104 -2.31 10.44 -9.32
CA ASP A 104 -1.23 9.51 -9.72
C ASP A 104 -0.09 9.43 -8.70
N ALA A 105 0.12 10.50 -7.91
CA ALA A 105 1.11 10.51 -6.84
C ALA A 105 0.79 9.50 -5.73
N ASP A 106 -0.46 9.09 -5.55
CA ASP A 106 -0.89 8.14 -4.52
C ASP A 106 -1.34 6.80 -5.11
N ALA A 107 -2.14 6.85 -6.18
CA ALA A 107 -2.81 5.69 -6.75
C ALA A 107 -2.03 4.99 -7.86
N TYR A 108 -0.89 5.52 -8.32
CA TYR A 108 -0.08 4.89 -9.38
C TYR A 108 1.36 4.63 -8.92
N VAL A 109 1.95 3.54 -9.40
CA VAL A 109 3.38 3.26 -9.23
C VAL A 109 3.94 2.66 -10.49
N SER A 110 5.13 3.10 -10.91
CA SER A 110 5.77 2.53 -12.10
C SER A 110 6.41 1.16 -11.78
N PRO A 111 6.53 0.25 -12.75
CA PRO A 111 7.23 -1.03 -12.56
C PRO A 111 8.66 -0.85 -12.06
N LYS A 112 9.35 0.21 -12.50
CA LYS A 112 10.72 0.55 -12.05
C LYS A 112 10.77 0.89 -10.56
N THR A 113 9.78 1.63 -10.05
CA THR A 113 9.68 1.94 -8.63
C THR A 113 9.42 0.68 -7.81
N LEU A 114 8.49 -0.18 -8.25
CA LEU A 114 8.21 -1.46 -7.59
C LEU A 114 9.46 -2.35 -7.53
N TRP A 115 10.20 -2.48 -8.64
CA TRP A 115 11.46 -3.21 -8.69
C TRP A 115 12.51 -2.64 -7.73
N THR A 116 12.64 -1.31 -7.68
CA THR A 116 13.58 -0.63 -6.77
C THR A 116 13.24 -0.91 -5.31
N MET A 117 11.96 -0.83 -4.93
CA MET A 117 11.53 -1.12 -3.56
C MET A 117 11.77 -2.59 -3.18
N ARG A 118 11.58 -3.52 -4.12
CA ARG A 118 11.89 -4.94 -3.89
C ARG A 118 13.37 -5.16 -3.60
N ASN A 119 14.26 -4.47 -4.31
CA ASN A 119 15.70 -4.57 -4.06
C ASN A 119 16.05 -4.10 -2.64
N VAL A 120 15.42 -3.01 -2.16
CA VAL A 120 15.59 -2.55 -0.77
C VAL A 120 15.21 -3.65 0.21
N LEU A 121 14.06 -4.32 0.01
CA LEU A 121 13.61 -5.42 0.87
C LEU A 121 14.63 -6.56 0.93
N THR A 122 15.22 -6.95 -0.21
CA THR A 122 16.22 -8.03 -0.24
C THR A 122 17.53 -7.69 0.48
N GLN A 123 17.86 -6.40 0.60
CA GLN A 123 19.08 -5.95 1.28
C GLN A 123 18.96 -5.93 2.80
N VAL A 124 17.75 -6.01 3.36
CA VAL A 124 17.48 -6.03 4.82
C VAL A 124 17.81 -7.40 5.43
N ARG A 125 18.07 -8.43 4.61
CA ARG A 125 18.40 -9.81 5.05
C ARG A 125 19.83 -10.00 5.58
N ARG A 126 20.60 -8.93 5.81
CA ARG A 126 21.95 -8.99 6.39
C ARG A 126 22.00 -8.33 7.75
#